data_AF-F8D7J2-F1
#
_entry.id   AF-F8D7J2-F1
#
_cell.length_a   1.000
_cell.length_b   1.000
_cell.length_c   1.000
_cell.angle_alpha   90.00
_cell.angle_beta   90.00
_cell.angle_gamma   90.00
#
_symmetry.space_group_name_H-M   'P 1'
#
loop_
_entity.id
_entity.type
_entity.pdbx_description
1 polymer ?
#
loop_
_entity_poly.entity_id
_entity_poly.type
_entity_poly.pdbx_seq_one_letter_code
_entity_poly.pdbx_strand_id
1 'polypeptide(L)'
;MTDATDGSADADESDGPVPTRRTLLKASSGALALPVVGAGNAGATDADGSGDGGLLDDLPIDDPCPDATPEPSTGHCEGATMEGCADDHPATIELQEAVRESLETRYPTAGTLIDAGYKPYFDTLEHGDDSWSHWINPEFLGDATVLNPERPESVLVDNQSWRSIGAMFIATENGEAIEPPPPVYEGDEAVWREQNSGEYSADGGQSSGDAETGDAETGDDSHEHQSDRCSPWHYHAGLPGRAAWWYYQQVYGQEYEDGDLSIPCRTPCVLHVWSVDHPESVYAHDAPPEEYRDREPADEPGFETDAEPGTDELDWDAMPDGLVAERPDEGTLLEFRR
;
A
#
# COMPACT_ATOMS: atom_id res chain seq x y z
N MET A 1 54.84 54.06 -23.13
CA MET A 1 56.09 53.37 -23.50
C MET A 1 55.79 51.90 -23.34
N THR A 2 55.26 51.28 -24.42
CA THR A 2 55.96 50.33 -25.32
C THR A 2 56.21 49.00 -24.59
N ASP A 3 55.89 47.80 -25.06
CA ASP A 3 55.52 47.23 -26.37
C ASP A 3 55.02 45.80 -26.02
N ALA A 4 53.82 45.35 -26.39
CA ALA A 4 53.50 44.49 -27.54
C ALA A 4 54.50 43.34 -27.87
N THR A 5 54.01 42.10 -27.78
CA THR A 5 54.06 40.98 -28.78
C THR A 5 53.45 39.74 -28.08
N ASP A 6 52.28 39.21 -28.46
CA ASP A 6 51.84 38.57 -29.72
C ASP A 6 52.32 37.13 -29.87
N GLY A 7 51.40 36.19 -30.17
CA GLY A 7 51.74 34.80 -30.47
C GLY A 7 50.68 33.73 -30.13
N SER A 8 49.72 33.56 -31.04
CA SER A 8 48.71 32.50 -31.23
C SER A 8 49.06 31.04 -30.87
N ALA A 9 48.07 30.23 -30.48
CA ALA A 9 47.42 29.24 -31.35
C ALA A 9 46.43 28.32 -30.61
N ASP A 10 45.31 28.13 -31.30
CA ASP A 10 44.17 27.21 -31.21
C ASP A 10 44.33 25.86 -30.48
N ALA A 11 43.34 25.55 -29.62
CA ALA A 11 42.72 24.22 -29.54
C ALA A 11 41.25 24.38 -29.11
N ASP A 12 40.38 24.11 -30.07
CA ASP A 12 38.94 23.96 -29.95
C ASP A 12 38.65 22.64 -29.22
N GLU A 13 38.22 22.72 -27.96
CA GLU A 13 37.71 21.57 -27.21
C GLU A 13 36.21 21.76 -27.05
N SER A 14 35.49 21.27 -28.06
CA SER A 14 34.04 21.13 -28.06
C SER A 14 33.63 20.12 -26.99
N ASP A 15 33.19 20.60 -25.83
CA ASP A 15 32.46 19.82 -24.82
C ASP A 15 31.11 19.42 -25.40
N GLY A 16 31.07 18.24 -26.02
CA GLY A 16 29.83 17.61 -26.43
C GLY A 16 29.00 17.18 -25.22
N PRO A 17 27.67 17.32 -25.24
CA PRO A 17 26.84 16.85 -24.14
C PRO A 17 27.00 15.34 -23.96
N VAL A 18 27.41 14.92 -22.77
CA VAL A 18 27.47 13.52 -22.37
C VAL A 18 26.03 12.98 -22.40
N PRO A 19 25.73 11.98 -23.26
CA PRO A 19 24.39 11.42 -23.34
C PRO A 19 24.07 10.65 -22.07
N THR A 20 23.03 11.08 -21.36
CA THR A 20 22.47 10.37 -20.21
C THR A 20 21.72 9.12 -20.69
N ARG A 21 21.70 8.08 -19.84
CA ARG A 21 21.13 6.74 -20.13
C ARG A 21 19.68 6.74 -20.63
N ARG A 22 18.94 7.85 -20.50
CA ARG A 22 17.57 8.02 -21.00
C ARG A 22 17.44 8.12 -22.54
N THR A 23 18.51 8.44 -23.28
CA THR A 23 18.43 8.56 -24.76
C THR A 23 18.68 7.25 -25.50
N LEU A 24 19.14 6.18 -24.83
CA LEU A 24 19.42 4.89 -25.47
C LEU A 24 18.22 3.92 -25.52
N LEU A 25 17.09 4.23 -24.90
CA LEU A 25 15.90 3.35 -24.90
C LEU A 25 14.83 3.72 -25.95
N LYS A 26 15.03 4.77 -26.77
CA LYS A 26 14.04 5.20 -27.78
C LYS A 26 14.31 4.72 -29.21
N ALA A 27 15.21 3.74 -29.40
CA ALA A 27 15.67 3.32 -30.74
C ALA A 27 15.50 1.82 -31.05
N SER A 28 14.64 1.09 -30.35
CA SER A 28 14.36 -0.31 -30.65
C SER A 28 12.88 -0.68 -30.51
N SER A 29 12.00 0.10 -31.14
CA SER A 29 10.63 -0.32 -31.45
C SER A 29 10.64 -1.07 -32.78
N GLY A 30 11.20 -2.29 -32.77
CA GLY A 30 11.08 -3.22 -33.89
C GLY A 30 9.70 -3.86 -33.85
N ALA A 31 8.86 -3.56 -34.84
CA ALA A 31 7.58 -4.23 -35.03
C ALA A 31 7.80 -5.73 -35.27
N LEU A 32 7.52 -6.56 -34.26
CA LEU A 32 7.36 -8.00 -34.42
C LEU A 32 5.87 -8.27 -34.61
N ALA A 33 5.48 -8.49 -35.86
CA ALA A 33 4.20 -9.09 -36.19
C ALA A 33 4.24 -10.58 -35.78
N LEU A 34 3.44 -10.95 -34.78
CA LEU A 34 3.20 -12.35 -34.45
C LEU A 34 2.15 -12.94 -35.42
N PRO A 35 2.35 -14.16 -35.94
CA PRO A 35 1.39 -14.80 -36.82
C PRO A 35 0.18 -15.31 -36.03
N VAL A 36 -1.01 -14.88 -36.45
CA VAL A 36 -2.29 -15.48 -36.08
C VAL A 36 -2.36 -16.91 -36.65
N VAL A 37 -2.44 -17.89 -35.75
CA VAL A 37 -2.94 -19.25 -35.99
C VAL A 37 -4.06 -19.41 -34.94
N GLY A 38 -5.33 -19.71 -35.22
CA GLY A 38 -5.90 -20.41 -36.35
C GLY A 38 -6.73 -21.59 -35.82
N ALA A 39 -7.98 -21.30 -35.44
CA ALA A 39 -9.16 -22.18 -35.32
C ALA A 39 -9.11 -23.42 -34.41
N GLY A 40 -9.98 -23.42 -33.38
CA GLY A 40 -10.38 -24.59 -32.61
C GLY A 40 -11.80 -24.47 -32.05
N ASN A 41 -12.78 -24.91 -32.83
CA ASN A 41 -14.18 -25.29 -32.54
C ASN A 41 -14.89 -24.77 -31.28
N ALA A 42 -15.90 -23.92 -31.52
CA ALA A 42 -17.00 -23.64 -30.62
C ALA A 42 -17.93 -24.85 -30.46
N GLY A 43 -18.21 -25.24 -29.21
CA GLY A 43 -19.36 -26.04 -28.81
C GLY A 43 -20.36 -25.15 -28.12
N ALA A 44 -21.39 -24.71 -28.84
CA ALA A 44 -22.51 -23.97 -28.27
C ALA A 44 -23.45 -24.95 -27.56
N THR A 45 -23.63 -24.78 -26.25
CA THR A 45 -24.85 -25.20 -25.56
C THR A 45 -25.61 -23.96 -25.17
N ASP A 46 -26.72 -23.75 -25.87
CA ASP A 46 -27.75 -22.78 -25.53
C ASP A 46 -28.24 -23.04 -24.10
N ALA A 47 -28.13 -22.04 -23.24
CA ALA A 47 -28.95 -21.91 -22.05
C ALA A 47 -29.39 -20.45 -21.94
N ASP A 48 -30.63 -20.22 -22.36
CA ASP A 48 -31.41 -19.02 -22.13
C ASP A 48 -31.36 -18.62 -20.64
N GLY A 49 -30.81 -17.44 -20.37
CA GLY A 49 -30.88 -16.77 -19.10
C GLY A 49 -30.46 -15.32 -19.27
N SER A 50 -31.43 -14.43 -19.52
CA SER A 50 -31.25 -12.98 -19.37
C SER A 50 -30.95 -12.67 -17.90
N GLY A 51 -29.69 -12.82 -17.52
CA GLY A 51 -29.08 -12.12 -16.40
C GLY A 51 -28.23 -11.00 -16.99
N ASP A 52 -28.44 -9.79 -16.48
CA ASP A 52 -27.58 -8.64 -16.70
C ASP A 52 -26.22 -8.99 -16.08
N GLY A 53 -25.34 -9.63 -16.87
CA GLY A 53 -24.04 -10.14 -16.43
C GLY A 53 -23.10 -8.98 -16.18
N GLY A 54 -22.98 -8.60 -14.91
CA GLY A 54 -22.07 -7.54 -14.47
C GLY A 54 -20.62 -7.89 -14.77
N LEU A 55 -19.75 -6.88 -14.72
CA LEU A 55 -18.30 -6.98 -14.93
C LEU A 55 -17.60 -8.04 -14.04
N LEU A 56 -18.31 -8.59 -13.05
CA LEU A 56 -17.81 -9.47 -12.00
C LEU A 56 -18.08 -10.96 -12.24
N ASP A 57 -19.04 -11.33 -13.10
CA ASP A 57 -19.39 -12.75 -13.35
C ASP A 57 -18.36 -13.49 -14.22
N ASP A 58 -17.51 -12.76 -14.94
CA ASP A 58 -16.47 -13.31 -15.84
C ASP A 58 -15.07 -13.35 -15.19
N LEU A 59 -14.93 -13.01 -13.90
CA LEU A 59 -13.62 -12.99 -13.25
C LEU A 59 -13.17 -14.44 -12.92
N PRO A 60 -11.95 -14.85 -13.31
CA PRO A 60 -11.44 -16.19 -13.02
C PRO A 60 -11.14 -16.32 -11.53
N ILE A 61 -12.14 -16.78 -10.76
CA ILE A 61 -11.96 -17.22 -9.38
C ILE A 61 -11.62 -18.71 -9.45
N ASP A 62 -10.34 -19.03 -9.63
CA ASP A 62 -9.86 -20.37 -9.95
C ASP A 62 -9.99 -21.41 -8.81
N ASP A 63 -10.36 -20.99 -7.60
CA ASP A 63 -10.62 -21.89 -6.46
C ASP A 63 -11.79 -21.39 -5.60
N PRO A 64 -12.56 -22.30 -4.94
CA PRO A 64 -13.60 -21.89 -4.02
C PRO A 64 -12.98 -21.23 -2.79
N CYS A 65 -12.83 -19.91 -2.82
CA CYS A 65 -12.42 -19.09 -1.70
C CYS A 65 -13.55 -19.11 -0.65
N PRO A 66 -13.41 -19.83 0.47
CA PRO A 66 -14.52 -20.02 1.40
C PRO A 66 -14.90 -18.72 2.13
N ASP A 67 -13.94 -17.81 2.30
CA ASP A 67 -14.12 -16.54 3.01
C ASP A 67 -14.56 -15.40 2.06
N ALA A 68 -14.48 -15.62 0.74
CA ALA A 68 -14.80 -14.59 -0.24
C ALA A 68 -16.28 -14.20 -0.19
N THR A 69 -16.57 -12.91 -0.07
CA THR A 69 -17.93 -12.39 -0.10
C THR A 69 -18.11 -11.34 -1.22
N PRO A 70 -19.32 -11.22 -1.79
CA PRO A 70 -19.61 -10.14 -2.73
C PRO A 70 -19.68 -8.76 -2.06
N GLU A 71 -20.11 -8.71 -0.79
CA GLU A 71 -20.19 -7.49 0.03
C GLU A 71 -18.85 -7.24 0.76
N PRO A 72 -18.57 -6.01 1.23
CA PRO A 72 -17.44 -5.74 2.12
C PRO A 72 -17.42 -6.71 3.30
N SER A 73 -16.26 -7.33 3.55
CA SER A 73 -16.05 -8.18 4.71
C SER A 73 -14.57 -8.30 5.03
N THR A 74 -14.30 -8.56 6.30
CA THR A 74 -12.96 -8.76 6.83
C THR A 74 -12.88 -10.04 7.66
N GLY A 75 -11.67 -10.58 7.76
CA GLY A 75 -11.34 -11.70 8.65
C GLY A 75 -10.06 -11.41 9.42
N HIS A 76 -9.86 -12.09 10.55
CA HIS A 76 -8.65 -11.93 11.34
C HIS A 76 -7.50 -12.74 10.74
N CYS A 77 -6.32 -12.15 10.69
CA CYS A 77 -5.11 -12.86 10.29
C CYS A 77 -4.68 -13.92 11.31
N GLU A 78 -3.84 -14.86 10.89
CA GLU A 78 -3.28 -15.84 11.82
C GLU A 78 -2.51 -15.12 12.95
N GLY A 79 -2.80 -15.48 14.20
CA GLY A 79 -2.18 -14.84 15.37
C GLY A 79 -2.69 -13.41 15.68
N ALA A 80 -3.64 -12.89 14.91
CA ALA A 80 -4.28 -11.61 15.19
C ALA A 80 -5.26 -11.71 16.37
N THR A 81 -5.30 -10.66 17.18
CA THR A 81 -6.21 -10.51 18.31
C THR A 81 -6.41 -9.05 18.65
N MET A 82 -7.67 -8.69 18.92
CA MET A 82 -8.07 -7.38 19.46
C MET A 82 -8.17 -7.39 20.99
N GLU A 83 -8.10 -8.56 21.64
CA GLU A 83 -8.43 -8.71 23.07
C GLU A 83 -7.53 -7.87 23.98
N GLY A 84 -6.23 -7.78 23.65
CA GLY A 84 -5.27 -6.95 24.38
C GLY A 84 -5.10 -5.54 23.82
N CYS A 85 -5.81 -5.16 22.75
CA CYS A 85 -5.69 -3.84 22.14
C CYS A 85 -6.44 -2.77 22.93
N ALA A 86 -5.73 -1.74 23.38
CA ALA A 86 -6.30 -0.59 24.06
C ALA A 86 -5.75 0.71 23.48
N ASP A 87 -6.63 1.67 23.22
CA ASP A 87 -6.28 2.97 22.66
C ASP A 87 -5.40 3.80 23.62
N ASP A 88 -5.53 3.58 24.94
CA ASP A 88 -4.75 4.25 25.98
C ASP A 88 -3.45 3.49 26.36
N HIS A 89 -3.15 2.39 25.68
CA HIS A 89 -1.88 1.67 25.87
C HIS A 89 -0.69 2.52 25.38
N PRO A 90 0.44 2.59 26.10
CA PRO A 90 1.57 3.45 25.72
C PRO A 90 2.11 3.19 24.31
N ALA A 91 2.19 1.93 23.89
CA ALA A 91 2.65 1.58 22.54
C ALA A 91 1.64 2.00 21.45
N THR A 92 0.34 1.99 21.76
CA THR A 92 -0.71 2.44 20.86
C THR A 92 -0.64 3.95 20.65
N ILE A 93 -0.60 4.71 21.76
CA ILE A 93 -0.49 6.17 21.75
C ILE A 93 0.72 6.59 20.93
N GLU A 94 1.86 5.98 21.19
CA GLU A 94 3.08 6.33 20.48
C GLU A 94 3.01 6.02 18.98
N LEU A 95 2.49 4.85 18.60
CA LEU A 95 2.31 4.51 17.19
C LEU A 95 1.40 5.53 16.51
N GLN A 96 0.28 5.88 17.16
CA GLN A 96 -0.66 6.88 16.65
C GLN A 96 0.00 8.26 16.52
N GLU A 97 0.77 8.69 17.52
CA GLU A 97 1.51 9.95 17.51
C GLU A 97 2.55 9.99 16.39
N ALA A 98 3.30 8.90 16.18
CA ALA A 98 4.29 8.79 15.11
C ALA A 98 3.64 8.81 13.72
N VAL A 99 2.51 8.11 13.54
CA VAL A 99 1.72 8.17 12.31
C VAL A 99 1.23 9.60 12.09
N ARG A 100 0.60 10.21 13.09
CA ARG A 100 0.09 11.59 13.00
C ARG A 100 1.19 12.59 12.64
N GLU A 101 2.36 12.51 13.28
CA GLU A 101 3.50 13.37 12.96
C GLU A 101 3.96 13.18 11.52
N SER A 102 4.08 11.93 11.05
CA SER A 102 4.45 11.61 9.67
C SER A 102 3.45 12.19 8.65
N LEU A 103 2.15 12.00 8.89
CA LEU A 103 1.09 12.53 8.03
C LEU A 103 1.07 14.07 8.03
N GLU A 104 1.27 14.72 9.17
CA GLU A 104 1.26 16.18 9.26
C GLU A 104 2.53 16.85 8.67
N THR A 105 3.67 16.17 8.72
CA THR A 105 4.97 16.76 8.35
C THR A 105 5.49 16.31 6.99
N ARG A 106 5.27 15.04 6.61
CA ARG A 106 5.78 14.43 5.38
C ARG A 106 4.71 14.26 4.32
N TYR A 107 3.48 13.94 4.74
CA TYR A 107 2.38 13.63 3.84
C TYR A 107 1.10 14.48 4.07
N PRO A 108 1.21 15.81 4.21
CA PRO A 108 0.07 16.66 4.60
C PRO A 108 -1.01 16.81 3.52
N THR A 109 -0.70 16.51 2.25
CA THR A 109 -1.60 16.70 1.10
C THR A 109 -1.43 15.58 0.07
N ALA A 110 -2.43 15.39 -0.80
CA ALA A 110 -2.35 14.49 -1.94
C ALA A 110 -1.12 14.76 -2.83
N GLY A 111 -0.75 16.02 -3.07
CA GLY A 111 0.47 16.38 -3.81
C GLY A 111 1.75 15.85 -3.18
N THR A 112 1.87 15.94 -1.84
CA THR A 112 3.05 15.38 -1.14
C THR A 112 3.12 13.85 -1.20
N LEU A 113 1.97 13.17 -1.25
CA LEU A 113 1.90 11.73 -1.47
C LEU A 113 2.39 11.37 -2.89
N ILE A 114 1.92 12.10 -3.90
CA ILE A 114 2.36 11.95 -5.29
C ILE A 114 3.88 12.11 -5.42
N ASP A 115 4.42 13.18 -4.84
CA ASP A 115 5.86 13.47 -4.87
C ASP A 115 6.69 12.38 -4.17
N ALA A 116 6.13 11.79 -3.11
CA ALA A 116 6.74 10.66 -2.39
C ALA A 116 6.56 9.30 -3.09
N GLY A 117 5.88 9.26 -4.24
CA GLY A 117 5.72 8.05 -5.05
C GLY A 117 4.49 7.20 -4.72
N TYR A 118 3.62 7.67 -3.83
CA TYR A 118 2.35 7.00 -3.57
C TYR A 118 1.45 7.05 -4.80
N LYS A 119 0.60 6.02 -4.92
CA LYS A 119 -0.33 5.83 -6.02
C LYS A 119 -1.75 5.80 -5.47
N PRO A 120 -2.65 6.66 -5.98
CA PRO A 120 -4.03 6.63 -5.55
C PRO A 120 -4.64 5.30 -5.96
N TYR A 121 -5.42 4.77 -5.03
CA TYR A 121 -6.27 3.63 -5.19
C TYR A 121 -7.63 4.04 -4.61
N PHE A 122 -8.45 4.68 -5.46
CA PHE A 122 -9.83 5.03 -5.13
C PHE A 122 -10.67 3.76 -5.15
N ASP A 123 -11.40 3.48 -4.08
CA ASP A 123 -12.29 2.33 -3.98
C ASP A 123 -13.44 2.45 -4.99
N THR A 124 -13.17 2.00 -6.22
CA THR A 124 -14.03 2.17 -7.41
C THR A 124 -15.45 1.60 -7.27
N LEU A 125 -15.74 0.89 -6.20
CA LEU A 125 -17.02 0.24 -5.92
C LEU A 125 -17.81 0.87 -4.76
N GLU A 126 -17.20 1.72 -3.95
CA GLU A 126 -17.90 2.44 -2.88
C GLU A 126 -18.32 3.82 -3.38
N HIS A 127 -19.61 4.14 -3.26
CA HIS A 127 -20.19 5.42 -3.66
C HIS A 127 -20.94 5.98 -2.47
N GLY A 128 -20.45 7.09 -1.89
CA GLY A 128 -21.10 7.77 -0.76
C GLY A 128 -20.33 9.00 -0.30
N ASP A 129 -21.04 9.94 0.34
CA ASP A 129 -20.53 11.25 0.79
C ASP A 129 -19.48 11.17 1.91
N ASP A 130 -19.24 9.97 2.48
CA ASP A 130 -18.24 9.69 3.51
C ASP A 130 -16.91 9.13 2.94
N SER A 131 -16.68 9.28 1.63
CA SER A 131 -15.61 8.58 0.94
C SER A 131 -14.20 8.99 1.38
N TRP A 132 -13.32 8.00 1.43
CA TRP A 132 -11.88 8.14 1.66
C TRP A 132 -11.16 7.26 0.65
N SER A 133 -9.87 7.51 0.44
CA SER A 133 -9.05 6.79 -0.53
C SER A 133 -7.79 6.23 0.11
N HIS A 134 -7.39 5.08 -0.40
CA HIS A 134 -6.10 4.49 -0.10
C HIS A 134 -5.07 4.99 -1.09
N TRP A 135 -3.88 5.31 -0.59
CA TRP A 135 -2.74 5.73 -1.39
C TRP A 135 -1.59 4.81 -1.05
N ILE A 136 -1.16 3.98 -1.98
CA ILE A 136 -0.19 2.91 -1.73
C ILE A 136 1.17 3.29 -2.31
N ASN A 137 2.25 3.05 -1.56
CA ASN A 137 3.63 3.23 -2.04
C ASN A 137 4.25 1.89 -2.43
N PRO A 138 4.47 1.61 -3.73
CA PRO A 138 5.07 0.35 -4.16
C PRO A 138 6.49 0.11 -3.65
N GLU A 139 7.27 1.17 -3.41
CA GLU A 139 8.62 1.03 -2.86
C GLU A 139 8.58 0.56 -1.41
N PHE A 140 7.60 1.01 -0.63
CA PHE A 140 7.50 0.68 0.79
C PHE A 140 6.91 -0.73 0.98
N LEU A 141 5.91 -1.09 0.17
CA LEU A 141 5.42 -2.48 0.08
C LEU A 141 6.51 -3.50 -0.23
N GLY A 142 7.45 -3.11 -1.11
CA GLY A 142 8.54 -3.96 -1.55
C GLY A 142 9.76 -3.96 -0.63
N ASP A 143 9.75 -3.24 0.49
CA ASP A 143 10.89 -3.18 1.40
C ASP A 143 10.78 -4.18 2.56
N ALA A 144 11.82 -4.23 3.39
CA ALA A 144 11.92 -5.20 4.48
C ALA A 144 11.34 -4.69 5.81
N THR A 145 10.72 -3.51 5.82
CA THR A 145 10.17 -2.89 7.02
C THR A 145 8.65 -3.06 7.06
N VAL A 146 8.12 -3.25 8.26
CA VAL A 146 6.69 -3.41 8.52
C VAL A 146 6.37 -2.56 9.74
N LEU A 147 5.18 -1.96 9.78
CA LEU A 147 4.78 -1.06 10.87
C LEU A 147 5.76 0.12 11.07
N ASN A 148 6.21 0.73 9.97
CA ASN A 148 7.08 1.91 10.01
C ASN A 148 6.27 3.20 9.81
N PRO A 149 5.97 3.99 10.87
CA PRO A 149 5.12 5.18 10.75
C PRO A 149 5.68 6.26 9.83
N GLU A 150 7.00 6.25 9.63
CA GLU A 150 7.70 7.18 8.77
C GLU A 150 7.57 6.87 7.27
N ARG A 151 7.23 5.63 6.92
CA ARG A 151 7.14 5.09 5.56
C ARG A 151 6.00 4.05 5.48
N PRO A 152 4.75 4.42 5.79
CA PRO A 152 3.64 3.47 5.77
C PRO A 152 3.38 2.98 4.35
N GLU A 153 3.04 1.70 4.19
CA GLU A 153 2.78 1.13 2.86
C GLU A 153 1.57 1.78 2.20
N SER A 154 0.61 2.24 3.00
CA SER A 154 -0.54 3.01 2.54
C SER A 154 -0.87 4.19 3.45
N VAL A 155 -1.28 5.30 2.85
CA VAL A 155 -1.86 6.48 3.52
C VAL A 155 -3.34 6.56 3.17
N LEU A 156 -4.17 6.94 4.14
CA LEU A 156 -5.61 7.07 4.01
C LEU A 156 -5.94 8.55 3.91
N VAL A 157 -6.61 8.95 2.84
CA VAL A 157 -6.90 10.36 2.53
C VAL A 157 -8.40 10.56 2.52
N ASP A 158 -8.86 11.57 3.23
CA ASP A 158 -10.25 12.01 3.20
C ASP A 158 -10.54 12.68 1.85
N ASN A 159 -11.52 12.18 1.11
CA ASN A 159 -11.72 12.66 -0.27
C ASN A 159 -12.36 14.06 -0.31
N GLN A 160 -12.98 14.52 0.77
CA GLN A 160 -13.57 15.86 0.82
C GLN A 160 -12.53 16.92 1.17
N SER A 161 -11.80 16.74 2.27
CA SER A 161 -10.79 17.70 2.76
C SER A 161 -9.44 17.56 2.08
N TRP A 162 -9.19 16.42 1.41
CA TRP A 162 -7.92 16.04 0.77
C TRP A 162 -6.75 15.94 1.76
N ARG A 163 -7.07 15.73 3.04
CA ARG A 163 -6.12 15.56 4.14
C ARG A 163 -5.89 14.08 4.40
N SER A 164 -4.66 13.74 4.74
CA SER A 164 -4.34 12.43 5.30
C SER A 164 -5.00 12.30 6.68
N ILE A 165 -5.76 11.22 6.87
CA ILE A 165 -6.54 10.94 8.09
C ILE A 165 -6.07 9.68 8.81
N GLY A 166 -5.28 8.83 8.17
CA GLY A 166 -4.69 7.66 8.79
C GLY A 166 -3.61 7.03 7.92
N ALA A 167 -3.01 5.97 8.44
CA ALA A 167 -2.13 5.08 7.70
C ALA A 167 -2.71 3.67 7.73
N MET A 168 -2.47 2.90 6.67
CA MET A 168 -2.70 1.48 6.65
C MET A 168 -1.36 0.80 6.39
N PHE A 169 -0.95 -0.05 7.33
CA PHE A 169 0.21 -0.89 7.16
C PHE A 169 -0.21 -2.18 6.47
N ILE A 170 0.65 -2.68 5.61
CA ILE A 170 0.43 -3.94 4.89
C ILE A 170 1.57 -4.87 5.30
N ALA A 171 1.24 -6.05 5.84
CA ALA A 171 2.23 -7.00 6.36
C ALA A 171 2.91 -7.74 5.21
N THR A 172 3.80 -7.05 4.52
CA THR A 172 4.64 -7.59 3.45
C THR A 172 6.11 -7.36 3.77
N GLU A 173 6.97 -8.35 3.49
CA GLU A 173 8.43 -8.20 3.55
C GLU A 173 8.98 -8.53 2.16
N ASN A 174 9.72 -7.59 1.55
CA ASN A 174 10.23 -7.72 0.20
C ASN A 174 9.13 -8.02 -0.84
N GLY A 175 7.93 -7.47 -0.63
CA GLY A 175 6.74 -7.70 -1.47
C GLY A 175 6.02 -9.02 -1.23
N GLU A 176 6.50 -9.89 -0.34
CA GLU A 176 5.84 -11.15 0.02
C GLU A 176 5.01 -10.98 1.31
N ALA A 177 3.78 -11.51 1.34
CA ALA A 177 2.94 -11.44 2.53
C ALA A 177 3.55 -12.19 3.72
N ILE A 178 3.48 -11.58 4.90
CA ILE A 178 4.00 -12.13 6.16
C ILE A 178 2.85 -12.74 6.96
N GLU A 179 2.98 -14.03 7.29
CA GLU A 179 2.04 -14.74 8.16
C GLU A 179 2.80 -15.57 9.23
N PRO A 180 2.54 -15.35 10.53
CA PRO A 180 1.67 -14.32 11.11
C PRO A 180 2.29 -12.91 11.05
N PRO A 181 1.49 -11.85 10.94
CA PRO A 181 2.00 -10.47 10.98
C PRO A 181 2.53 -10.10 12.37
N PRO A 182 3.47 -9.14 12.47
CA PRO A 182 4.03 -8.72 13.75
C PRO A 182 2.99 -8.00 14.61
N PRO A 183 2.83 -8.30 15.90
CA PRO A 183 1.89 -7.55 16.75
C PRO A 183 2.33 -6.09 16.89
N VAL A 184 1.42 -5.21 17.31
CA VAL A 184 1.79 -3.82 17.69
C VAL A 184 2.66 -3.87 18.95
N TYR A 185 2.23 -4.66 19.93
CA TYR A 185 2.93 -4.88 21.18
C TYR A 185 2.69 -6.28 21.75
N GLU A 186 3.66 -6.74 22.53
CA GLU A 186 3.56 -7.91 23.39
C GLU A 186 3.82 -7.46 24.83
N GLY A 187 2.78 -7.47 25.68
CA GLY A 187 2.90 -6.81 26.98
C GLY A 187 3.04 -5.30 26.83
N ASP A 188 3.89 -4.69 27.65
CA ASP A 188 4.16 -3.26 27.61
C ASP A 188 5.17 -2.85 26.50
N GLU A 189 5.71 -3.80 25.73
CA GLU A 189 6.81 -3.57 24.79
C GLU A 189 6.32 -3.43 23.34
N ALA A 190 6.64 -2.30 22.70
CA ALA A 190 6.33 -2.04 21.29
C ALA A 190 7.27 -2.84 20.37
N VAL A 191 6.70 -3.68 19.49
CA VAL A 191 7.48 -4.55 18.61
C VAL A 191 8.07 -3.81 17.41
N TRP A 192 7.35 -2.82 16.87
CA TRP A 192 7.77 -2.05 15.69
C TRP A 192 9.05 -1.21 15.94
N ARG A 193 9.30 -0.80 17.20
CA ARG A 193 10.55 -0.13 17.56
C ARG A 193 11.75 -1.06 17.50
N GLU A 194 11.58 -2.31 17.91
CA GLU A 194 12.66 -3.29 17.92
C GLU A 194 13.13 -3.57 16.48
N GLN A 195 12.19 -3.75 15.55
CA GLN A 195 12.48 -3.98 14.13
C GLN A 195 13.23 -2.81 13.47
N ASN A 196 12.86 -1.56 13.81
CA ASN A 196 13.54 -0.37 13.31
C ASN A 196 14.88 -0.08 13.99
N SER A 197 15.14 -0.69 15.15
CA SER A 197 16.41 -0.56 15.89
C SER A 197 17.50 -1.52 15.42
N GLY A 198 17.36 -2.09 14.21
CA GLY A 198 18.35 -2.90 13.49
C GLY A 198 19.67 -2.17 13.18
N GLU A 199 20.30 -1.58 14.19
CA GLU A 199 21.73 -1.43 14.25
C GLU A 199 22.31 -2.84 14.19
N TYR A 200 22.89 -3.16 13.03
CA TYR A 200 23.88 -4.21 12.83
C TYR A 200 24.79 -4.32 14.07
N SER A 201 24.41 -5.16 15.03
CA SER A 201 25.30 -5.60 16.11
C SER A 201 26.30 -6.61 15.53
N ALA A 202 27.13 -6.12 14.62
CA ALA A 202 28.33 -6.77 14.13
C ALA A 202 29.48 -6.45 15.10
N ASP A 203 29.40 -6.93 16.34
CA ASP A 203 30.57 -7.02 17.23
C ASP A 203 30.29 -8.18 18.23
N GLY A 204 30.88 -9.36 18.07
CA GLY A 204 32.33 -9.52 18.11
C GLY A 204 32.88 -9.65 19.53
N GLY A 205 32.08 -10.04 20.53
CA GLY A 205 32.52 -10.12 21.93
C GLY A 205 32.27 -11.47 22.61
N GLN A 206 33.07 -12.49 22.29
CA GLN A 206 33.18 -13.68 23.14
C GLN A 206 33.76 -13.29 24.50
N SER A 207 32.99 -13.41 25.58
CA SER A 207 33.54 -13.41 26.95
C SER A 207 33.02 -14.61 27.72
N SER A 208 33.89 -15.60 27.82
CA SER A 208 33.78 -16.81 28.63
C SER A 208 33.97 -16.54 30.13
N GLY A 209 33.13 -17.19 30.95
CA GLY A 209 33.27 -17.33 32.41
C GLY A 209 31.94 -17.01 33.09
N ASP A 210 31.40 -17.75 34.05
CA ASP A 210 31.84 -18.93 34.79
C ASP A 210 30.60 -19.62 35.36
N ALA A 211 30.71 -20.92 35.61
CA ALA A 211 29.67 -21.78 36.14
C ALA A 211 29.28 -21.44 37.58
N GLU A 212 27.98 -21.30 37.86
CA GLU A 212 27.41 -21.66 39.15
C GLU A 212 26.07 -22.38 38.98
N THR A 213 26.05 -23.61 39.48
CA THR A 213 24.90 -24.50 39.64
C THR A 213 24.05 -24.06 40.82
N GLY A 214 22.76 -23.79 40.57
CA GLY A 214 21.75 -23.59 41.60
C GLY A 214 20.41 -24.19 41.15
N ASP A 215 20.12 -25.39 41.64
CA ASP A 215 18.78 -25.98 41.71
C ASP A 215 17.80 -25.02 42.40
N ALA A 216 16.57 -24.89 41.88
CA ALA A 216 15.33 -25.07 42.64
C ALA A 216 14.09 -24.49 41.91
N GLU A 217 13.09 -25.37 41.76
CA GLU A 217 11.64 -25.11 41.77
C GLU A 217 10.96 -24.80 40.43
N THR A 218 10.56 -25.90 39.79
CA THR A 218 9.32 -26.07 39.02
C THR A 218 8.13 -25.33 39.65
N GLY A 219 7.56 -24.37 38.91
CA GLY A 219 6.32 -23.70 39.26
C GLY A 219 5.58 -23.22 38.00
N ASP A 220 4.62 -24.03 37.58
CA ASP A 220 3.35 -23.64 36.92
C ASP A 220 3.43 -22.74 35.66
N ASP A 221 3.79 -23.36 34.54
CA ASP A 221 3.50 -22.88 33.19
C ASP A 221 1.99 -22.98 32.91
N SER A 222 1.24 -21.90 33.15
CA SER A 222 -0.14 -21.78 32.65
C SER A 222 -0.48 -20.35 32.23
N HIS A 223 -0.18 -20.03 30.96
CA HIS A 223 -1.03 -19.30 30.02
C HIS A 223 -1.67 -17.93 30.40
N GLU A 224 -1.24 -17.22 31.44
CA GLU A 224 -1.84 -15.93 31.86
C GLU A 224 -1.26 -14.67 31.20
N HIS A 225 -0.38 -14.77 30.19
CA HIS A 225 0.26 -13.60 29.55
C HIS A 225 -0.23 -13.26 28.14
N GLN A 226 -1.29 -13.89 27.64
CA GLN A 226 -1.86 -13.52 26.33
C GLN A 226 -2.81 -12.30 26.41
N SER A 227 -3.20 -11.85 27.61
CA SER A 227 -4.12 -10.71 27.78
C SER A 227 -3.55 -9.38 27.30
N ASP A 228 -2.22 -9.29 27.18
CA ASP A 228 -1.53 -8.01 26.92
C ASP A 228 -0.94 -7.94 25.50
N ARG A 229 -1.24 -8.91 24.63
CA ARG A 229 -0.83 -8.88 23.21
C ARG A 229 -1.88 -8.14 22.39
N CYS A 230 -1.45 -7.15 21.61
CA CYS A 230 -2.30 -6.49 20.62
C CYS A 230 -1.80 -6.75 19.21
N SER A 231 -2.64 -7.36 18.38
CA SER A 231 -2.34 -7.72 17.00
C SER A 231 -3.58 -7.49 16.14
N PRO A 232 -3.96 -6.23 15.85
CA PRO A 232 -5.25 -5.87 15.24
C PRO A 232 -5.31 -6.11 13.73
N TRP A 233 -4.44 -6.98 13.20
CA TRP A 233 -4.34 -7.31 11.79
C TRP A 233 -5.57 -8.06 11.27
N HIS A 234 -6.02 -7.68 10.09
CA HIS A 234 -7.12 -8.31 9.40
C HIS A 234 -6.83 -8.39 7.89
N TYR A 235 -7.56 -9.23 7.18
CA TYR A 235 -7.56 -9.27 5.73
C TYR A 235 -8.94 -8.88 5.21
N HIS A 236 -9.00 -8.30 4.01
CA HIS A 236 -10.25 -8.07 3.32
C HIS A 236 -10.60 -9.32 2.50
N ALA A 237 -11.79 -9.84 2.72
CA ALA A 237 -12.35 -10.99 1.98
C ALA A 237 -13.51 -10.58 1.08
N GLY A 238 -14.06 -9.39 1.31
CA GLY A 238 -15.05 -8.76 0.44
C GLY A 238 -14.49 -8.41 -0.93
N LEU A 239 -15.33 -8.54 -1.94
CA LEU A 239 -14.98 -8.23 -3.32
C LEU A 239 -14.42 -6.80 -3.51
N PRO A 240 -14.93 -5.75 -2.85
CA PRO A 240 -14.34 -4.41 -2.95
C PRO A 240 -12.85 -4.39 -2.60
N GLY A 241 -12.49 -4.83 -1.39
CA GLY A 241 -11.09 -4.86 -0.94
C GLY A 241 -10.20 -5.87 -1.69
N ARG A 242 -10.77 -6.93 -2.27
CA ARG A 242 -10.00 -7.88 -3.09
C ARG A 242 -9.75 -7.39 -4.51
N ALA A 243 -10.78 -6.84 -5.16
CA ALA A 243 -10.68 -6.22 -6.48
C ALA A 243 -9.75 -5.00 -6.43
N ALA A 244 -9.78 -4.29 -5.31
CA ALA A 244 -8.85 -3.23 -4.96
C ALA A 244 -7.39 -3.64 -5.07
N TRP A 245 -7.04 -4.63 -4.26
CA TRP A 245 -5.69 -5.16 -4.18
C TRP A 245 -5.24 -5.78 -5.51
N TRP A 246 -6.12 -6.54 -6.15
CA TRP A 246 -5.88 -7.06 -7.50
C TRP A 246 -5.58 -5.93 -8.49
N TYR A 247 -6.40 -4.88 -8.54
CA TYR A 247 -6.16 -3.75 -9.43
C TYR A 247 -4.80 -3.09 -9.17
N TYR A 248 -4.45 -2.90 -7.89
CA TYR A 248 -3.14 -2.41 -7.50
C TYR A 248 -2.01 -3.29 -8.05
N GLN A 249 -2.10 -4.61 -7.86
CA GLN A 249 -1.12 -5.58 -8.36
C GLN A 249 -0.96 -5.54 -9.88
N GLN A 250 -2.08 -5.50 -10.61
CA GLN A 250 -2.05 -5.42 -12.05
C GLN A 250 -1.42 -4.11 -12.52
N VAL A 251 -1.87 -2.98 -11.99
CA VAL A 251 -1.49 -1.66 -12.50
C VAL A 251 -0.08 -1.26 -12.07
N TYR A 252 0.26 -1.49 -10.81
CA TYR A 252 1.50 -1.00 -10.22
C TYR A 252 2.53 -2.11 -9.98
N GLY A 253 2.08 -3.34 -9.70
CA GLY A 253 2.94 -4.53 -9.61
C GLY A 253 3.31 -5.13 -10.97
N GLN A 254 2.61 -4.77 -12.04
CA GLN A 254 2.79 -5.29 -13.40
C GLN A 254 2.54 -6.81 -13.55
N GLU A 255 1.76 -7.41 -12.64
CA GLU A 255 1.49 -8.87 -12.64
C GLU A 255 0.77 -9.35 -13.93
N TYR A 256 0.13 -8.47 -14.69
CA TYR A 256 -0.42 -8.79 -16.01
C TYR A 256 0.64 -9.30 -17.00
N GLU A 257 1.91 -8.91 -16.82
CA GLU A 257 3.02 -9.37 -17.67
C GLU A 257 3.30 -10.87 -17.47
N ASP A 258 3.06 -11.36 -16.25
CA ASP A 258 3.20 -12.78 -15.89
C ASP A 258 1.94 -13.59 -16.19
N GLY A 259 0.84 -12.92 -16.56
CA GLY A 259 -0.43 -13.52 -16.94
C GLY A 259 -1.28 -14.00 -15.76
N ASP A 260 -0.94 -13.62 -14.53
CA ASP A 260 -1.80 -13.85 -13.37
C ASP A 260 -2.85 -12.74 -13.29
N LEU A 261 -4.07 -13.07 -13.71
CA LEU A 261 -5.22 -12.16 -13.72
C LEU A 261 -6.27 -12.56 -12.69
N SER A 262 -5.97 -13.54 -11.84
CA SER A 262 -6.93 -14.04 -10.84
C SER A 262 -7.07 -13.07 -9.68
N ILE A 263 -8.30 -12.83 -9.22
CA ILE A 263 -8.51 -12.04 -8.00
C ILE A 263 -8.19 -12.94 -6.80
N PRO A 264 -7.23 -12.56 -5.94
CA PRO A 264 -6.82 -13.40 -4.82
C PRO A 264 -7.97 -13.61 -3.84
N CYS A 265 -7.99 -14.71 -3.08
CA CYS A 265 -9.08 -15.02 -2.14
C CYS A 265 -9.24 -13.99 -1.01
N ARG A 266 -8.16 -13.30 -0.65
CA ARG A 266 -8.09 -12.24 0.34
C ARG A 266 -6.94 -11.30 0.03
N THR A 267 -6.95 -10.10 0.61
CA THR A 267 -5.75 -9.24 0.63
C THR A 267 -4.67 -9.83 1.55
N PRO A 268 -3.42 -9.32 1.48
CA PRO A 268 -2.49 -9.46 2.60
C PRO A 268 -3.10 -8.93 3.91
N CYS A 269 -2.47 -9.29 5.03
CA CYS A 269 -2.84 -8.74 6.33
C CYS A 269 -2.58 -7.23 6.36
N VAL A 270 -3.57 -6.46 6.75
CA VAL A 270 -3.53 -5.02 6.89
C VAL A 270 -3.86 -4.57 8.31
N LEU A 271 -3.35 -3.40 8.68
CA LEU A 271 -3.58 -2.75 9.96
C LEU A 271 -3.78 -1.26 9.76
N HIS A 272 -4.98 -0.78 10.05
CA HIS A 272 -5.31 0.64 10.03
C HIS A 272 -4.85 1.32 11.33
N VAL A 273 -4.31 2.53 11.22
CA VAL A 273 -4.01 3.42 12.36
C VAL A 273 -4.54 4.82 12.03
N TRP A 274 -5.59 5.22 12.71
CA TRP A 274 -6.21 6.53 12.50
C TRP A 274 -5.46 7.65 13.23
N SER A 275 -5.15 8.73 12.52
CA SER A 275 -4.51 9.93 13.09
C SER A 275 -5.51 10.92 13.69
N VAL A 276 -6.80 10.68 13.46
CA VAL A 276 -7.94 11.41 14.04
C VAL A 276 -8.68 10.49 15.01
N ASP A 277 -9.52 11.08 15.87
CA ASP A 277 -10.31 10.32 16.84
C ASP A 277 -11.27 9.37 16.12
N HIS A 278 -11.35 8.13 16.61
CA HIS A 278 -12.27 7.12 16.08
C HIS A 278 -13.12 6.55 17.23
N PRO A 279 -14.46 6.49 17.10
CA PRO A 279 -15.33 6.10 18.21
C PRO A 279 -15.19 4.63 18.63
N GLU A 280 -14.72 3.77 17.74
CA GLU A 280 -14.52 2.34 18.01
C GLU A 280 -13.13 2.00 18.57
N SER A 281 -12.07 2.37 17.84
CA SER A 281 -10.68 2.24 18.25
C SER A 281 -9.78 2.96 17.25
N VAL A 282 -8.56 3.32 17.63
CA VAL A 282 -7.52 3.77 16.69
C VAL A 282 -7.21 2.74 15.59
N TYR A 283 -7.50 1.46 15.84
CA TYR A 283 -7.29 0.35 14.91
C TYR A 283 -8.55 -0.10 14.16
N ALA A 284 -9.63 0.70 14.22
CA ALA A 284 -10.87 0.36 13.52
C ALA A 284 -10.63 0.17 12.02
N HIS A 285 -11.34 -0.78 11.42
CA HIS A 285 -11.26 -1.06 9.98
C HIS A 285 -11.86 0.10 9.16
N ASP A 286 -13.06 0.54 9.54
CA ASP A 286 -13.76 1.59 8.80
C ASP A 286 -13.19 2.97 9.13
N ALA A 287 -13.37 3.91 8.21
CA ALA A 287 -13.02 5.30 8.48
C ALA A 287 -13.89 5.89 9.59
N PRO A 288 -13.34 6.84 10.37
CA PRO A 288 -14.12 7.55 11.36
C PRO A 288 -15.30 8.28 10.69
N PRO A 289 -16.46 8.40 11.34
CA PRO A 289 -17.56 9.19 10.78
C PRO A 289 -17.14 10.63 10.45
N GLU A 290 -17.77 11.27 9.46
CA GLU A 290 -17.45 12.65 9.03
C GLU A 290 -17.30 13.64 10.19
N GLU A 291 -18.15 13.53 11.22
CA GLU A 291 -18.12 14.42 12.41
C GLU A 291 -16.79 14.36 13.21
N TYR A 292 -15.99 13.30 13.04
CA TYR A 292 -14.65 13.16 13.62
C TYR A 292 -13.52 13.50 12.63
N ARG A 293 -13.85 13.65 11.34
CA ARG A 293 -12.93 14.00 10.25
C ARG A 293 -13.04 15.46 9.81
N ASP A 294 -14.03 16.20 10.28
CA ASP A 294 -14.26 17.62 9.96
C ASP A 294 -13.05 18.48 10.36
N ARG A 295 -12.13 18.62 9.41
CA ARG A 295 -10.89 19.41 9.49
C ARG A 295 -10.94 20.48 8.42
N GLU A 296 -10.19 21.56 8.65
CA GLU A 296 -9.95 22.54 7.61
C GLU A 296 -9.33 21.84 6.38
N PRO A 297 -9.95 21.94 5.19
CA PRO A 297 -9.43 21.35 3.98
C PRO A 297 -7.97 21.72 3.69
N ALA A 298 -7.31 20.97 2.82
CA ALA A 298 -6.00 21.35 2.33
C ALA A 298 -6.04 22.75 1.69
N ASP A 299 -5.15 23.66 2.14
CA ASP A 299 -5.07 25.02 1.58
C ASP A 299 -4.75 24.99 0.08
N GLU A 300 -3.92 24.02 -0.32
CA GLU A 300 -3.55 23.75 -1.70
C GLU A 300 -3.46 22.22 -1.91
N PRO A 301 -3.84 21.71 -3.09
CA PRO A 301 -3.79 20.28 -3.39
C PRO A 301 -2.35 19.74 -3.48
N GLY A 302 -1.37 20.61 -3.73
CA GLY A 302 0.05 20.27 -3.88
C GLY A 302 0.43 19.74 -5.26
N PHE A 303 -0.46 19.83 -6.24
CA PHE A 303 -0.22 19.50 -7.65
C PHE A 303 -1.12 20.35 -8.56
N GLU A 304 -0.87 20.34 -9.87
CA GLU A 304 -1.67 21.10 -10.84
C GLU A 304 -3.03 20.43 -11.06
N THR A 305 -4.12 21.08 -10.63
CA THR A 305 -5.52 20.65 -10.85
C THR A 305 -6.45 21.86 -10.82
N ASP A 306 -7.62 21.73 -11.46
CA ASP A 306 -8.69 22.74 -11.42
C ASP A 306 -9.70 22.49 -10.28
N ALA A 307 -9.59 21.35 -9.58
CA ALA A 307 -10.45 20.98 -8.45
C ALA A 307 -9.96 21.59 -7.12
N GLU A 308 -10.89 21.91 -6.22
CA GLU A 308 -10.63 22.61 -4.96
C GLU A 308 -10.97 21.73 -3.73
N PRO A 309 -9.99 21.47 -2.82
CA PRO A 309 -10.25 20.75 -1.57
C PRO A 309 -11.37 21.38 -0.75
N GLY A 310 -12.28 20.55 -0.24
CA GLY A 310 -13.47 20.95 0.53
C GLY A 310 -14.67 21.35 -0.33
N THR A 311 -14.48 21.56 -1.63
CA THR A 311 -15.56 21.85 -2.58
C THR A 311 -15.77 20.68 -3.55
N ASP A 312 -14.69 20.15 -4.12
CA ASP A 312 -14.67 19.03 -5.06
C ASP A 312 -14.13 17.77 -4.38
N GLU A 313 -14.65 16.60 -4.77
CA GLU A 313 -14.15 15.32 -4.27
C GLU A 313 -12.79 14.99 -4.90
N LEU A 314 -11.90 14.39 -4.09
CA LEU A 314 -10.67 13.80 -4.57
C LEU A 314 -11.03 12.49 -5.27
N ASP A 315 -11.01 12.50 -6.59
CA ASP A 315 -11.28 11.33 -7.43
C ASP A 315 -10.33 11.27 -8.64
N TRP A 316 -10.63 10.38 -9.59
CA TRP A 316 -9.83 10.26 -10.81
C TRP A 316 -9.87 11.50 -11.71
N ASP A 317 -10.94 12.30 -11.68
CA ASP A 317 -11.06 13.53 -12.49
C ASP A 317 -10.23 14.67 -11.87
N ALA A 318 -10.02 14.64 -10.55
CA ALA A 318 -9.13 15.56 -9.85
C ALA A 318 -7.64 15.25 -10.08
N MET A 319 -7.27 14.03 -10.50
CA MET A 319 -5.88 13.56 -10.60
C MET A 319 -5.12 14.08 -11.84
N PRO A 320 -3.78 14.26 -11.75
CA PRO A 320 -2.94 14.46 -12.93
C PRO A 320 -3.03 13.27 -13.90
N ASP A 321 -3.13 13.57 -15.20
CA ASP A 321 -3.20 12.56 -16.28
C ASP A 321 -2.12 11.46 -16.18
N GLY A 322 -0.92 11.80 -15.67
CA GLY A 322 0.20 10.85 -15.55
C GLY A 322 0.11 9.87 -14.39
N LEU A 323 -0.87 10.02 -13.48
CA LEU A 323 -1.12 9.11 -12.36
C LEU A 323 -2.31 8.20 -12.58
N VAL A 324 -3.25 8.62 -13.43
CA VAL A 324 -4.30 7.75 -13.91
C VAL A 324 -3.62 6.71 -14.78
N ALA A 325 -3.51 5.49 -14.27
CA ALA A 325 -2.98 4.40 -15.08
C ALA A 325 -3.76 4.32 -16.39
N GLU A 326 -3.03 4.14 -17.50
CA GLU A 326 -3.66 3.78 -18.77
C GLU A 326 -4.41 2.48 -18.51
N ARG A 327 -5.72 2.59 -18.27
CA ARG A 327 -6.57 1.42 -18.08
C ARG A 327 -6.37 0.56 -19.32
N PRO A 328 -6.18 -0.76 -19.19
CA PRO A 328 -6.17 -1.62 -20.37
C PRO A 328 -7.43 -1.29 -21.18
N ASP A 329 -7.26 -1.01 -22.47
CA ASP A 329 -8.38 -0.67 -23.35
C ASP A 329 -9.51 -1.67 -23.09
N GLU A 330 -10.78 -1.22 -23.02
CA GLU A 330 -11.92 -2.10 -22.71
C GLU A 330 -11.96 -3.37 -23.59
N GLY A 331 -11.37 -3.30 -24.80
CA GLY A 331 -11.19 -4.42 -25.70
C GLY A 331 -10.24 -5.53 -25.18
N THR A 332 -9.20 -5.18 -24.43
CA THR A 332 -8.25 -6.12 -23.84
C THR A 332 -8.92 -6.93 -22.73
N LEU A 333 -9.66 -6.26 -21.83
CA LEU A 333 -10.47 -6.92 -20.80
C LEU A 333 -11.54 -7.86 -21.41
N LEU A 334 -12.07 -7.55 -22.59
CA LEU A 334 -13.03 -8.39 -23.32
C LEU A 334 -12.38 -9.57 -24.07
N GLU A 335 -11.13 -9.46 -24.54
CA GLU A 335 -10.41 -10.59 -25.15
C GLU A 335 -9.99 -11.65 -24.11
N PHE A 336 -9.85 -11.28 -22.84
CA PHE A 336 -9.62 -12.21 -21.72
C PHE A 336 -10.88 -12.97 -21.27
N ARG A 337 -12.08 -12.57 -21.72
CA ARG A 337 -13.36 -13.25 -21.40
C ARG A 337 -13.64 -14.49 -22.28
N ARG A 338 -12.71 -14.90 -23.13
CA ARG A 338 -12.93 -15.96 -24.13
C ARG A 338 -11.83 -17.01 -24.10
#